data_AF-A0A8T1YKC5-F1
#
_entry.id   AF-A0A8T1YKC5-F1
#
_cell.length_a   1.000
_cell.length_b   1.000
_cell.length_c   1.000
_cell.angle_alpha   90.00
_cell.angle_beta   90.00
_cell.angle_gamma   90.00
#
_symmetry.space_group_name_H-M   'P 1'
#
loop_
_entity.id
_entity.type
_entity.pdbx_description
1 polymer ?
#
loop_
_entity_poly.entity_id
_entity_poly.type
_entity_poly.pdbx_seq_one_letter_code
_entity_poly.pdbx_strand_id
1 'polypeptide(L)'
;MATNASSEQGSREHLLRETRPSAINKSPAEFPASRFTFMSLVLWFDQSNRGTALLSWSVFFLLVVIVPMISHFLLVCSDCDFHHRRPYDAVVQLSLSIFGGISFVSLSIWSRKFGMRRFLFLDKLWDASDKVRIEYEAEIQRSLKRLMIFVLPSLTLEAIYRIWWYISGSHEIPCIINPVLSHVVACTLQLSSWLYRTSLFIIVCILYKITCHLQTLRLDDFARCFASEITDVSSALGEHQKIRRNLRIVSHRFRRFILLSLILVTATQFMALLTTTRASVAVNIYEVGELALCSLSLVTGVFICLRSATKITHKAQSVTSLAAKWNVCATVDSFDHLDGETPTGSMIESQVSPCGNAMDTSDDEEGEGDDDLDNTKIHPIYANTISYQKRQALVTYLENNKAGITVYGFLVDRSWLHTIFGIELALLLWLLNKTIGILA
;
A
#
# COMPACT_ATOMS: atom_id res chain seq x y z
N MET A 1 -27.53 -62.43 45.29
CA MET A 1 -27.65 -61.67 44.04
C MET A 1 -27.81 -60.21 44.43
N ALA A 2 -26.70 -59.51 44.59
CA ALA A 2 -26.65 -58.12 45.02
C ALA A 2 -25.76 -57.38 44.02
N THR A 3 -26.30 -56.36 43.37
CA THR A 3 -25.60 -55.54 42.38
C THR A 3 -25.70 -54.06 42.76
N ASN A 4 -24.55 -53.53 43.17
CA ASN A 4 -23.98 -52.20 42.93
C ASN A 4 -24.91 -50.99 42.80
N ALA A 5 -24.85 -50.14 43.82
CA ALA A 5 -25.19 -48.71 43.73
C ALA A 5 -24.14 -47.91 44.52
N SER A 6 -22.95 -47.71 43.95
CA SER A 6 -21.92 -46.81 44.52
C SER A 6 -20.70 -46.62 43.60
N SER A 7 -20.87 -46.05 42.40
CA SER A 7 -19.68 -45.69 41.58
C SER A 7 -19.86 -44.57 40.54
N GLU A 8 -21.03 -43.93 40.40
CA GLU A 8 -21.26 -42.99 39.29
C GLU A 8 -21.33 -41.50 39.65
N GLN A 9 -21.13 -41.13 40.92
CA GLN A 9 -21.16 -39.72 41.33
C GLN A 9 -19.76 -39.08 41.48
N GLY A 10 -18.69 -39.85 41.64
CA GLY A 10 -17.33 -39.31 41.76
C GLY A 10 -16.62 -38.99 40.43
N SER A 11 -17.10 -39.54 39.31
CA SER A 11 -16.45 -39.39 37.99
C SER A 11 -17.01 -38.21 37.17
N ARG A 12 -18.23 -37.76 37.47
CA ARG A 12 -18.89 -36.66 36.73
C ARG A 12 -18.44 -35.27 37.15
N GLU A 13 -17.92 -35.09 38.37
CA GLU A 13 -17.40 -33.79 38.80
C GLU A 13 -15.97 -33.51 38.31
N HIS A 14 -15.24 -34.54 37.89
CA HIS A 14 -13.88 -34.39 37.34
C HIS A 14 -13.84 -34.16 35.82
N LEU A 15 -14.97 -34.31 35.13
CA LEU A 15 -15.10 -34.14 33.66
C LEU A 15 -15.74 -32.80 33.25
N LEU A 16 -16.18 -31.97 34.19
CA LEU A 16 -16.74 -30.62 33.93
C LEU A 16 -15.80 -29.47 34.37
N ARG A 17 -14.51 -29.77 34.59
CA ARG A 17 -13.49 -28.78 34.96
C ARG A 17 -12.42 -28.55 33.90
N GLU A 18 -12.68 -28.93 32.65
CA GLU A 18 -11.72 -28.76 31.55
C GLU A 18 -12.40 -28.23 30.29
N THR A 19 -12.89 -26.98 30.32
CA THR A 19 -12.98 -26.06 29.16
C THR A 19 -13.62 -24.75 29.59
N ARG A 20 -12.99 -24.06 30.54
CA ARG A 20 -13.13 -22.60 30.63
C ARG A 20 -11.83 -22.05 30.05
N PRO A 21 -11.79 -21.50 28.82
CA PRO A 21 -10.61 -20.81 28.37
C PRO A 21 -10.40 -19.68 29.37
N SER A 22 -9.33 -19.79 30.14
CA SER A 22 -8.85 -18.70 30.99
C SER A 22 -8.80 -17.46 30.11
N ALA A 23 -9.35 -16.37 30.62
CA ALA A 23 -9.08 -15.05 30.08
C ALA A 23 -7.56 -14.90 30.15
N ILE A 24 -6.89 -15.24 29.05
CA ILE A 24 -5.51 -14.90 28.82
C ILE A 24 -5.54 -13.38 28.87
N ASN A 25 -5.05 -12.83 29.99
CA ASN A 25 -4.46 -11.52 30.04
C ASN A 25 -3.32 -11.54 29.01
N LYS A 26 -3.71 -11.46 27.73
CA LYS A 26 -2.81 -11.23 26.63
C LYS A 26 -2.51 -9.77 26.83
N SER A 27 -1.39 -9.52 27.50
CA SER A 27 -0.68 -8.26 27.35
C SER A 27 -0.81 -7.88 25.88
N PRO A 28 -1.33 -6.68 25.57
CA PRO A 28 -1.63 -6.30 24.20
C PRO A 28 -0.39 -6.56 23.38
N ALA A 29 -0.47 -7.53 22.46
CA ALA A 29 0.68 -7.98 21.67
C ALA A 29 1.39 -6.73 21.17
N GLU A 30 2.60 -6.52 21.68
CA GLU A 30 3.40 -5.32 21.46
C GLU A 30 3.75 -5.29 19.97
N PHE A 31 2.85 -4.73 19.17
CA PHE A 31 2.96 -4.64 17.72
C PHE A 31 4.30 -3.97 17.41
N PRO A 32 5.15 -4.53 16.54
CA PRO A 32 6.60 -4.42 16.69
C PRO A 32 7.06 -2.98 16.46
N ALA A 33 7.15 -2.22 17.56
CA ALA A 33 7.76 -0.91 17.61
C ALA A 33 9.21 -1.00 17.11
N SER A 34 9.88 -2.14 17.36
CA SER A 34 11.25 -2.46 16.94
C SER A 34 11.51 -2.33 15.43
N ARG A 35 10.52 -2.56 14.57
CA ARG A 35 10.68 -2.46 13.10
C ARG A 35 10.49 -1.05 12.57
N PHE A 36 9.80 -0.18 13.31
CA PHE A 36 9.81 1.26 13.05
C PHE A 36 11.05 1.92 13.66
N THR A 37 11.61 1.35 14.73
CA THR A 37 12.95 1.70 15.21
C THR A 37 13.99 1.46 14.13
N PHE A 38 13.88 0.42 13.29
CA PHE A 38 14.76 0.24 12.12
C PHE A 38 14.71 1.43 11.15
N MET A 39 13.52 1.99 10.85
CA MET A 39 13.40 3.21 10.03
C MET A 39 14.04 4.42 10.73
N SER A 40 13.83 4.57 12.04
CA SER A 40 14.43 5.63 12.84
C SER A 40 15.95 5.52 12.95
N LEU A 41 16.48 4.28 13.02
CA LEU A 41 17.90 3.96 13.21
C LEU A 41 18.68 4.03 11.88
N VAL A 42 18.10 3.54 10.79
CA VAL A 42 18.73 3.51 9.45
C VAL A 42 18.72 4.89 8.79
N LEU A 43 17.69 5.70 9.02
CA LEU A 43 17.55 7.03 8.41
C LEU A 43 17.88 8.20 9.33
N TRP A 44 18.19 7.93 10.61
CA TRP A 44 18.29 8.98 11.63
C TRP A 44 17.06 9.92 11.60
N PHE A 45 15.91 9.36 11.23
CA PHE A 45 14.67 10.09 11.06
C PHE A 45 13.88 10.00 12.36
N ASP A 46 14.22 10.88 13.29
CA ASP A 46 13.43 11.11 14.48
C ASP A 46 12.82 12.53 14.43
N GLN A 47 11.49 12.59 14.37
CA GLN A 47 10.73 13.84 14.42
C GLN A 47 9.87 13.94 15.68
N SER A 48 10.17 13.15 16.72
CA SER A 48 9.44 13.14 17.99
C SER A 48 9.50 14.48 18.72
N ASN A 49 10.64 15.16 18.66
CA ASN A 49 10.89 16.42 19.35
C ASN A 49 11.38 17.49 18.36
N ARG A 50 11.20 18.78 18.69
CA ARG A 50 11.68 19.89 17.85
C ARG A 50 13.20 19.85 17.65
N GLY A 51 13.95 19.42 18.67
CA GLY A 51 15.40 19.25 18.59
C GLY A 51 15.83 18.10 17.67
N THR A 52 15.21 16.93 17.77
CA THR A 52 15.50 15.79 16.89
C THR A 52 15.02 16.03 15.45
N ALA A 53 13.93 16.80 15.28
CA ALA A 53 13.54 17.31 13.97
C ALA A 53 14.59 18.26 13.37
N LEU A 54 15.20 19.15 14.15
CA LEU A 54 16.27 20.02 13.64
C LEU A 54 17.53 19.21 13.27
N LEU A 55 17.87 18.21 14.08
CA LEU A 55 18.97 17.29 13.80
C LEU A 55 18.74 16.48 12.51
N SER A 56 17.56 15.91 12.31
CA SER A 56 17.23 15.14 11.09
C SER A 56 17.22 16.02 9.84
N TRP A 57 16.79 17.28 9.93
CA TRP A 57 16.91 18.24 8.83
C TRP A 57 18.37 18.61 8.53
N SER A 58 19.22 18.75 9.56
CA SER A 58 20.66 18.99 9.39
C SER A 58 21.35 17.84 8.67
N VAL A 59 21.12 16.60 9.12
CA VAL A 59 21.64 15.38 8.47
C VAL A 59 21.14 15.27 7.03
N PHE A 60 19.87 15.61 6.79
CA PHE A 60 19.31 15.65 5.45
C PHE A 60 20.04 16.65 4.54
N PHE A 61 20.22 17.90 4.95
CA PHE A 61 20.95 18.88 4.14
C PHE A 61 22.39 18.46 3.90
N LEU A 62 23.06 17.91 4.92
CA LEU A 62 24.42 17.41 4.80
C LEU A 62 24.54 16.31 3.75
N LEU A 63 23.75 15.23 3.89
CA LEU A 63 23.89 14.03 3.06
C LEU A 63 23.22 14.15 1.69
N VAL A 64 22.17 14.97 1.53
CA VAL A 64 21.41 15.07 0.28
C VAL A 64 21.86 16.25 -0.58
N VAL A 65 22.37 17.33 0.01
CA VAL A 65 22.71 18.56 -0.71
C VAL A 65 24.20 18.86 -0.62
N ILE A 66 24.76 18.98 0.59
CA ILE A 66 26.14 19.45 0.79
C ILE A 66 27.15 18.45 0.24
N VAL A 67 27.06 17.18 0.62
CA VAL A 67 28.02 16.15 0.18
C VAL A 67 28.04 15.98 -1.35
N PRO A 68 26.90 15.86 -2.06
CA PRO A 68 26.89 15.83 -3.52
C PRO A 68 27.45 17.10 -4.17
N MET A 69 27.12 18.28 -3.63
CA MET A 69 27.66 19.54 -4.15
C MET A 69 29.18 19.60 -4.01
N ILE A 70 29.71 19.26 -2.83
CA ILE A 70 31.15 19.20 -2.59
C ILE A 70 31.81 18.17 -3.52
N SER A 71 31.21 16.98 -3.68
CA SER A 71 31.72 15.95 -4.59
C SER A 71 31.77 16.48 -6.03
N HIS A 72 30.75 17.17 -6.51
CA HIS A 72 30.73 17.74 -7.85
C HIS A 72 31.78 18.85 -8.02
N PHE A 73 31.94 19.77 -7.06
CA PHE A 73 32.90 20.88 -7.21
C PHE A 73 34.35 20.50 -6.94
N LEU A 74 34.62 19.56 -6.03
CA LEU A 74 35.99 19.14 -5.70
C LEU A 74 36.54 18.05 -6.63
N LEU A 75 35.68 17.23 -7.23
CA LEU A 75 36.10 16.17 -8.17
C LEU A 75 36.05 16.60 -9.64
N VAL A 76 35.52 17.79 -9.96
CA VAL A 76 35.70 18.41 -11.28
C VAL A 76 37.13 18.96 -11.34
N CYS A 77 38.07 18.05 -11.54
CA CYS A 77 39.44 18.39 -11.92
C CYS A 77 39.45 18.67 -13.43
N SER A 78 39.89 19.87 -13.84
CA SER A 78 40.04 20.22 -15.26
C SER A 78 41.16 19.47 -15.97
N ASP A 79 42.10 18.91 -15.20
CA ASP A 79 43.35 18.27 -15.69
C ASP A 79 43.38 16.74 -15.49
N CYS A 80 42.26 16.10 -15.11
CA CYS A 80 42.21 14.63 -14.96
C CYS A 80 42.18 13.91 -16.32
N ASP A 81 42.81 12.73 -16.36
CA ASP A 81 42.94 11.88 -17.54
C ASP A 81 41.58 11.44 -18.13
N PHE A 82 41.53 11.14 -19.43
CA PHE A 82 40.32 10.79 -20.18
C PHE A 82 39.58 9.56 -19.60
N HIS A 83 40.30 8.68 -18.89
CA HIS A 83 39.75 7.50 -18.21
C HIS A 83 39.07 7.79 -16.86
N HIS A 84 39.29 8.97 -16.27
CA HIS A 84 38.74 9.35 -14.96
C HIS A 84 37.64 10.42 -15.03
N ARG A 85 37.33 10.92 -16.23
CA ARG A 85 36.24 11.88 -16.44
C ARG A 85 34.90 11.18 -16.20
N ARG A 86 34.06 11.77 -15.33
CA ARG A 86 32.76 11.22 -14.91
C ARG A 86 31.60 12.01 -15.54
N PRO A 87 31.32 11.86 -16.86
CA PRO A 87 30.38 12.74 -17.57
C PRO A 87 28.93 12.62 -17.07
N TYR A 88 28.54 11.46 -16.54
CA TYR A 88 27.17 11.20 -16.07
C TYR A 88 26.95 11.45 -14.58
N ASP A 89 28.02 11.71 -13.82
CA ASP A 89 27.98 11.85 -12.36
C ASP A 89 27.08 13.02 -11.93
N ALA A 90 27.10 14.14 -12.66
CA ALA A 90 26.21 15.28 -12.39
C ALA A 90 24.72 14.90 -12.52
N VAL A 91 24.35 14.11 -13.53
CA VAL A 91 22.96 13.66 -13.75
C VAL A 91 22.53 12.68 -12.66
N VAL A 92 23.40 11.72 -12.32
CA VAL A 92 23.14 10.74 -11.25
C VAL A 92 23.01 11.42 -9.90
N GLN A 93 23.94 12.30 -9.54
CA GLN A 93 23.91 12.98 -8.25
C GLN A 93 22.70 13.91 -8.12
N LEU A 94 22.40 14.70 -9.15
CA LEU A 94 21.27 15.62 -9.15
C LEU A 94 19.93 14.86 -9.06
N SER A 95 19.78 13.78 -9.83
CA SER A 95 18.57 12.95 -9.77
C SER A 95 18.38 12.33 -8.38
N LEU A 96 19.41 11.67 -7.82
CA LEU A 96 19.34 11.07 -6.49
C LEU A 96 19.00 12.11 -5.41
N SER A 97 19.55 13.31 -5.51
CA SER A 97 19.28 14.39 -4.55
C SER A 97 17.84 14.91 -4.65
N ILE A 98 17.30 15.04 -5.87
CA ILE A 98 15.89 15.42 -6.06
C ILE A 98 14.95 14.32 -5.52
N PHE A 99 15.23 13.05 -5.81
CA PHE A 99 14.44 11.92 -5.30
C PHE A 99 14.50 11.82 -3.77
N GLY A 100 15.70 11.93 -3.20
CA GLY A 100 15.90 11.97 -1.75
C GLY A 100 15.17 13.14 -1.11
N GLY A 101 15.21 14.32 -1.73
CA GLY A 101 14.52 15.53 -1.27
C GLY A 101 13.01 15.39 -1.23
N ILE A 102 12.40 14.97 -2.34
CA ILE A 102 10.94 14.78 -2.40
C ILE A 102 10.49 13.68 -1.43
N SER A 103 11.30 12.62 -1.27
CA SER A 103 11.01 11.54 -0.33
C SER A 103 11.05 12.03 1.12
N PHE A 104 12.11 12.75 1.52
CA PHE A 104 12.26 13.30 2.86
C PHE A 104 11.17 14.33 3.18
N VAL A 105 10.88 15.26 2.26
CA VAL A 105 9.82 16.26 2.44
C VAL A 105 8.45 15.57 2.59
N SER A 106 8.17 14.55 1.78
CA SER A 106 6.94 13.77 1.88
C SER A 106 6.83 13.06 3.24
N LEU A 107 7.89 12.37 3.68
CA LEU A 107 7.97 11.73 5.00
C LEU A 107 7.77 12.72 6.14
N SER A 108 8.42 13.87 6.07
CA SER A 108 8.36 14.94 7.07
C SER A 108 6.95 15.52 7.19
N ILE A 109 6.29 15.80 6.06
CA ILE A 109 4.90 16.29 6.05
C ILE A 109 3.94 15.25 6.62
N TRP A 110 4.10 13.97 6.26
CA TRP A 110 3.23 12.90 6.75
C TRP A 110 3.42 12.62 8.23
N SER A 111 4.67 12.59 8.68
CA SER A 111 5.05 12.44 10.09
C SER A 111 4.43 13.54 10.94
N ARG A 112 4.62 14.82 10.57
CA ARG A 112 4.06 15.96 11.31
C ARG A 112 2.54 16.02 11.29
N LYS A 113 1.91 15.69 10.17
CA LYS A 113 0.46 15.86 10.00
C LYS A 113 -0.37 14.72 10.60
N PHE A 114 0.16 13.49 10.58
CA PHE A 114 -0.61 12.31 10.99
C PHE A 114 0.06 11.52 12.12
N GLY A 115 1.38 11.54 12.25
CA GLY A 115 2.13 10.59 13.06
C GLY A 115 2.28 9.24 12.35
N MET A 116 3.41 8.54 12.54
CA MET A 116 3.71 7.31 11.78
C MET A 116 2.69 6.18 11.97
N ARG A 117 2.15 6.00 13.19
CA ARG A 117 1.13 4.97 13.47
C ARG A 117 -0.18 5.24 12.73
N ARG A 118 -0.69 6.46 12.85
CA ARG A 118 -1.92 6.89 12.17
C ARG A 118 -1.76 6.97 10.66
N PHE A 119 -0.56 7.27 10.18
CA PHE A 119 -0.23 7.30 8.75
C PHE A 119 -0.40 5.91 8.12
N LEU A 120 0.10 4.87 8.78
CA LEU A 120 -0.05 3.47 8.35
C LEU A 120 -1.39 2.85 8.72
N PHE A 121 -2.32 3.63 9.28
CA PHE A 121 -3.62 3.16 9.78
C PHE A 121 -3.51 2.04 10.84
N LEU A 122 -2.38 1.96 11.55
CA LEU A 122 -2.17 1.00 12.64
C LEU A 122 -3.23 1.18 13.75
N ASP A 123 -3.66 2.42 13.99
CA ASP A 123 -4.70 2.71 14.99
C ASP A 123 -6.02 2.01 14.66
N LYS A 124 -6.38 1.95 13.36
CA LYS A 124 -7.59 1.23 12.90
C LYS A 124 -7.37 -0.27 12.73
N LEU A 125 -6.15 -0.75 12.90
CA LEU A 125 -5.82 -2.18 12.86
C LEU A 125 -6.02 -2.83 14.22
N TRP A 126 -6.01 -2.03 15.29
CA TRP A 126 -6.19 -2.50 16.65
C TRP A 126 -7.61 -3.04 16.90
N ASP A 127 -8.60 -2.42 16.26
CA ASP A 127 -9.99 -2.85 16.28
C ASP A 127 -10.29 -3.96 15.25
N ALA A 128 -9.28 -4.39 14.47
CA ALA A 128 -9.45 -5.40 13.42
C ALA A 128 -9.11 -6.81 13.92
N SER A 129 -9.68 -7.82 13.27
CA SER A 129 -9.46 -9.24 13.60
C SER A 129 -7.97 -9.60 13.67
N ASP A 130 -7.59 -10.45 14.64
CA ASP A 130 -6.23 -10.94 14.83
C ASP A 130 -5.64 -11.59 13.56
N LYS A 131 -6.49 -12.18 12.72
CA LYS A 131 -6.07 -12.72 11.41
C LYS A 131 -5.49 -11.64 10.49
N VAL A 132 -6.15 -10.48 10.40
CA VAL A 132 -5.71 -9.34 9.57
C VAL A 132 -4.39 -8.79 10.08
N ARG A 133 -4.21 -8.75 11.40
CA ARG A 133 -2.99 -8.29 12.06
C ARG A 133 -1.78 -9.17 11.72
N ILE A 134 -1.93 -10.49 11.84
CA ILE A 134 -0.89 -11.47 11.50
C ILE A 134 -0.55 -11.41 10.01
N GLU A 135 -1.56 -11.37 9.14
CA GLU A 135 -1.35 -11.34 7.69
C GLU A 135 -0.64 -10.04 7.25
N TYR A 136 -1.01 -8.91 7.85
CA TYR A 136 -0.36 -7.63 7.62
C TYR A 136 1.10 -7.63 8.09
N GLU A 137 1.40 -8.16 9.29
CA GLU A 137 2.78 -8.25 9.77
C GLU A 137 3.65 -9.15 8.89
N ALA A 138 3.11 -10.30 8.50
CA ALA A 138 3.79 -11.21 7.59
C ALA A 138 4.06 -10.52 6.24
N GLU A 139 3.13 -9.71 5.73
CA GLU A 139 3.36 -8.98 4.49
C GLU A 139 4.40 -7.86 4.64
N ILE A 140 4.47 -7.17 5.77
CA ILE A 140 5.55 -6.20 6.03
C ILE A 140 6.91 -6.90 5.87
N GLN A 141 7.09 -8.04 6.52
CA GLN A 141 8.33 -8.82 6.44
C GLN A 141 8.61 -9.31 5.01
N ARG A 142 7.63 -9.92 4.35
CA ARG A 142 7.80 -10.40 2.98
C ARG A 142 8.08 -9.27 1.99
N SER A 143 7.44 -8.12 2.17
CA SER A 143 7.62 -6.96 1.29
C SER A 143 8.98 -6.31 1.48
N LEU A 144 9.44 -6.17 2.72
CA LEU A 144 10.80 -5.73 3.02
C LEU A 144 11.83 -6.72 2.47
N LYS A 145 11.67 -8.03 2.74
CA LYS A 145 12.60 -9.07 2.26
C LYS A 145 12.68 -9.10 0.73
N ARG A 146 11.55 -9.07 0.01
CA ARG A 146 11.55 -9.07 -1.46
C ARG A 146 12.19 -7.81 -2.04
N LEU A 147 11.94 -6.65 -1.44
CA LEU A 147 12.56 -5.42 -1.90
C LEU A 147 14.05 -5.40 -1.59
N MET A 148 14.45 -5.86 -0.40
CA MET A 148 15.85 -6.00 -0.01
C MET A 148 16.58 -6.99 -0.93
N ILE A 149 15.99 -8.12 -1.30
CA ILE A 149 16.60 -9.08 -2.24
C ILE A 149 16.88 -8.43 -3.61
N PHE A 150 16.08 -7.46 -4.05
CA PHE A 150 16.30 -6.78 -5.34
C PHE A 150 17.21 -5.55 -5.22
N VAL A 151 17.06 -4.78 -4.14
CA VAL A 151 17.78 -3.53 -3.90
C VAL A 151 19.19 -3.82 -3.38
N LEU A 152 19.38 -4.78 -2.49
CA LEU A 152 20.68 -5.07 -1.88
C LEU A 152 21.76 -5.42 -2.93
N PRO A 153 21.51 -6.26 -3.96
CA PRO A 153 22.50 -6.52 -5.00
C PRO A 153 22.92 -5.27 -5.78
N SER A 154 21.97 -4.40 -6.10
CA SER A 154 22.28 -3.12 -6.77
C SER A 154 23.05 -2.17 -5.85
N LEU A 155 22.71 -2.13 -4.55
CA LEU A 155 23.49 -1.40 -3.54
C LEU A 155 24.91 -1.93 -3.40
N THR A 156 25.10 -3.25 -3.37
CA THR A 156 26.43 -3.85 -3.24
C THR A 156 27.28 -3.62 -4.48
N LEU A 157 26.70 -3.73 -5.68
CA LEU A 157 27.42 -3.49 -6.93
C LEU A 157 27.91 -2.04 -7.03
N GLU A 158 27.05 -1.08 -6.69
CA GLU A 158 27.42 0.32 -6.63
C GLU A 158 28.51 0.59 -5.58
N ALA A 159 28.38 0.00 -4.39
CA ALA A 159 29.36 0.16 -3.33
C ALA A 159 30.74 -0.38 -3.75
N ILE A 160 30.78 -1.57 -4.35
CA ILE A 160 32.00 -2.18 -4.88
C ILE A 160 32.61 -1.28 -5.96
N TYR A 161 31.79 -0.78 -6.89
CA TYR A 161 32.26 0.11 -7.96
C TYR A 161 32.88 1.40 -7.42
N ARG A 162 32.23 2.08 -6.48
CA ARG A 162 32.76 3.31 -5.88
C ARG A 162 34.04 3.03 -5.08
N ILE A 163 34.07 1.95 -4.29
CA ILE A 163 35.26 1.55 -3.54
C ILE A 163 36.43 1.27 -4.50
N TRP A 164 36.20 0.52 -5.58
CA TRP A 164 37.19 0.29 -6.62
C TRP A 164 37.72 1.60 -7.19
N TRP A 165 36.82 2.50 -7.60
CA TRP A 165 37.19 3.76 -8.25
C TRP A 165 38.09 4.63 -7.35
N TYR A 166 37.76 4.73 -6.05
CA TYR A 166 38.59 5.46 -5.09
C TYR A 166 39.95 4.80 -4.81
N ILE A 167 40.03 3.47 -4.88
CA ILE A 167 41.31 2.75 -4.74
C ILE A 167 42.19 2.94 -5.97
N SER A 168 41.61 2.88 -7.18
CA SER A 168 42.35 3.03 -8.44
C SER A 168 42.77 4.47 -8.74
N GLY A 169 41.98 5.47 -8.34
CA GLY A 169 42.25 6.90 -8.57
C GLY A 169 43.08 7.59 -7.49
N SER A 170 43.74 6.84 -6.59
CA SER A 170 44.38 7.38 -5.38
C SER A 170 45.54 8.37 -5.62
N HIS A 171 45.99 8.58 -6.86
CA HIS A 171 47.15 9.42 -7.18
C HIS A 171 46.82 10.85 -7.71
N GLU A 172 45.57 11.15 -8.07
CA GLU A 172 45.23 12.38 -8.82
C GLU A 172 44.38 13.43 -8.06
N ILE A 173 43.97 13.17 -6.81
CA ILE A 173 43.07 14.08 -6.07
C ILE A 173 43.88 14.98 -5.11
N PRO A 174 43.67 16.30 -5.13
CA PRO A 174 44.38 17.23 -4.26
C PRO A 174 44.07 16.96 -2.77
N CYS A 175 45.11 16.72 -1.97
CA CYS A 175 45.00 16.34 -0.57
C CYS A 175 45.10 17.56 0.36
N ILE A 176 44.20 17.66 1.35
CA ILE A 176 44.13 18.84 2.26
C ILE A 176 44.93 18.61 3.57
N ILE A 177 45.13 17.36 4.04
CA ILE A 177 45.81 17.09 5.32
C ILE A 177 46.70 15.83 5.26
N ASN A 178 46.10 14.66 5.01
CA ASN A 178 46.78 13.38 4.81
C ASN A 178 46.10 12.66 3.64
N PRO A 179 46.84 12.12 2.65
CA PRO A 179 46.24 11.57 1.45
C PRO A 179 45.28 10.43 1.78
N VAL A 180 45.75 9.41 2.50
CA VAL A 180 44.95 8.22 2.82
C VAL A 180 43.70 8.55 3.64
N LEU A 181 43.82 9.39 4.68
CA LEU A 181 42.69 9.76 5.54
C LEU A 181 41.64 10.56 4.77
N SER A 182 42.07 11.50 3.92
CA SER A 182 41.18 12.32 3.09
C SER A 182 40.40 11.45 2.10
N HIS A 183 41.05 10.49 1.44
CA HIS A 183 40.38 9.57 0.51
C HIS A 183 39.37 8.67 1.21
N VAL A 184 39.71 8.12 2.38
CA VAL A 184 38.80 7.26 3.16
C VAL A 184 37.58 8.06 3.64
N VAL A 185 37.78 9.28 4.14
CA VAL A 185 36.67 10.14 4.59
C VAL A 185 35.79 10.57 3.42
N ALA A 186 36.36 10.95 2.27
CA ALA A 186 35.59 11.30 1.08
C ALA A 186 34.78 10.11 0.54
N CYS A 187 35.39 8.92 0.48
CA CYS A 187 34.72 7.68 0.04
C CYS A 187 33.57 7.31 0.98
N THR A 188 33.78 7.34 2.30
CA THR A 188 32.74 7.03 3.30
C THR A 188 31.60 8.05 3.28
N LEU A 189 31.89 9.34 3.14
CA LEU A 189 30.86 10.39 2.99
C LEU A 189 30.05 10.21 1.69
N GLN A 190 30.71 9.89 0.58
CA GLN A 190 30.03 9.69 -0.69
C GLN A 190 29.13 8.43 -0.67
N LEU A 191 29.64 7.32 -0.11
CA LEU A 191 28.87 6.08 0.07
C LEU A 191 27.67 6.29 1.00
N SER A 192 27.87 6.97 2.13
CA SER A 192 26.78 7.26 3.08
C SER A 192 25.74 8.20 2.47
N SER A 193 26.14 9.23 1.73
CA SER A 193 25.22 10.10 0.98
C SER A 193 24.40 9.33 -0.05
N TRP A 194 25.04 8.45 -0.82
CA TRP A 194 24.36 7.62 -1.82
C TRP A 194 23.36 6.66 -1.17
N LEU A 195 23.82 5.90 -0.16
CA LEU A 195 22.97 4.98 0.60
C LEU A 195 21.79 5.70 1.24
N TYR A 196 22.00 6.89 1.80
CA TYR A 196 20.97 7.69 2.45
C TYR A 196 19.88 8.14 1.45
N ARG A 197 20.28 8.70 0.30
CA ARG A 197 19.36 9.16 -0.75
C ARG A 197 18.53 8.00 -1.33
N THR A 198 19.18 6.88 -1.64
CA THR A 198 18.50 5.68 -2.14
C THR A 198 17.56 5.08 -1.09
N SER A 199 18.00 5.01 0.17
CA SER A 199 17.18 4.48 1.26
C SER A 199 15.93 5.32 1.51
N LEU A 200 16.03 6.66 1.48
CA LEU A 200 14.88 7.56 1.60
C LEU A 200 13.78 7.24 0.58
N PHE A 201 14.16 7.10 -0.69
CA PHE A 201 13.22 6.80 -1.77
C PHE A 201 12.60 5.41 -1.61
N ILE A 202 13.42 4.39 -1.35
CA ILE A 202 12.97 3.00 -1.18
C ILE A 202 12.01 2.86 0.01
N ILE A 203 12.26 3.58 1.10
CA ILE A 203 11.39 3.58 2.27
C ILE A 203 10.01 4.14 1.97
N VAL A 204 9.93 5.25 1.23
CA VAL A 204 8.63 5.79 0.83
C VAL A 204 7.87 4.79 -0.05
N CYS A 205 8.57 4.12 -0.97
CA CYS A 205 7.97 3.07 -1.81
C CYS A 205 7.44 1.90 -0.96
N ILE A 206 8.18 1.47 0.06
CA ILE A 206 7.76 0.43 1.01
C ILE A 206 6.52 0.87 1.78
N LEU A 207 6.54 2.09 2.35
CA LEU A 207 5.43 2.62 3.13
C LEU A 207 4.15 2.69 2.30
N TYR A 208 4.28 3.12 1.04
CA TYR A 208 3.18 3.11 0.10
C TYR A 208 2.65 1.70 -0.15
N LYS A 209 3.53 0.74 -0.47
CA LYS A 209 3.17 -0.66 -0.69
C LYS A 209 2.46 -1.28 0.51
N ILE A 210 2.97 -1.05 1.72
CA ILE A 210 2.38 -1.54 2.97
C ILE A 210 0.99 -0.93 3.16
N THR A 211 0.85 0.39 2.97
CA THR A 211 -0.43 1.08 3.08
C THR A 211 -1.44 0.52 2.06
N CYS A 212 -0.99 0.27 0.84
CA CYS A 212 -1.78 -0.36 -0.22
C CYS A 212 -2.21 -1.78 0.15
N HIS A 213 -1.28 -2.60 0.66
CA HIS A 213 -1.59 -3.96 1.04
C HIS A 213 -2.66 -4.02 2.13
N LEU A 214 -2.58 -3.14 3.14
CA LEU A 214 -3.60 -3.05 4.17
C LEU A 214 -5.00 -2.78 3.60
N GLN A 215 -5.11 -1.87 2.63
CA GLN A 215 -6.41 -1.62 1.98
C GLN A 215 -6.87 -2.81 1.12
N THR A 216 -5.93 -3.59 0.57
CA THR A 216 -6.26 -4.82 -0.16
C THR A 216 -6.89 -5.86 0.77
N LEU A 217 -6.30 -6.08 1.96
CA LEU A 217 -6.85 -7.01 2.96
C LEU A 217 -8.27 -6.63 3.37
N ARG A 218 -8.51 -5.34 3.67
CA ARG A 218 -9.86 -4.85 4.01
C ARG A 218 -10.88 -5.07 2.90
N LEU A 219 -10.44 -4.92 1.66
CA LEU A 219 -11.31 -5.08 0.51
C LEU A 219 -11.59 -6.57 0.22
N ASP A 220 -10.61 -7.45 0.46
CA ASP A 220 -10.80 -8.90 0.40
C ASP A 220 -11.71 -9.40 1.54
N ASP A 221 -11.59 -8.87 2.77
CA ASP A 221 -12.49 -9.21 3.87
C ASP A 221 -13.92 -8.71 3.62
N PHE A 222 -14.06 -7.49 3.11
CA PHE A 222 -15.35 -6.98 2.64
C PHE A 222 -15.97 -7.90 1.59
N ALA A 223 -15.20 -8.34 0.59
CA ALA A 223 -15.69 -9.24 -0.45
C ALA A 223 -16.15 -10.60 0.11
N ARG A 224 -15.47 -11.14 1.14
CA ARG A 224 -15.85 -12.40 1.80
C ARG A 224 -17.15 -12.25 2.58
N CYS A 225 -17.26 -11.24 3.44
CA CYS A 225 -18.50 -10.96 4.19
C CYS A 225 -19.66 -10.68 3.25
N PHE A 226 -19.39 -9.98 2.14
CA PHE A 226 -20.37 -9.71 1.09
C PHE A 226 -20.89 -11.01 0.44
N ALA A 227 -20.06 -12.05 0.30
CA ALA A 227 -20.48 -13.32 -0.29
C ALA A 227 -21.21 -14.26 0.69
N SER A 228 -20.91 -14.18 2.00
CA SER A 228 -21.39 -15.17 2.98
C SER A 228 -22.56 -14.74 3.85
N GLU A 229 -22.73 -13.43 4.14
CA GLU A 229 -23.50 -12.99 5.32
C GLU A 229 -24.45 -11.80 5.08
N ILE A 230 -24.77 -11.42 3.83
CA ILE A 230 -25.63 -10.25 3.61
C ILE A 230 -27.08 -10.54 4.01
N THR A 231 -27.45 -10.08 5.19
CA THR A 231 -28.83 -9.86 5.62
C THR A 231 -29.29 -8.43 5.31
N ASP A 232 -28.39 -7.44 5.33
CA ASP A 232 -28.72 -6.02 5.18
C ASP A 232 -27.87 -5.24 4.15
N VAL A 233 -28.54 -4.76 3.10
CA VAL A 233 -27.97 -3.90 2.04
C VAL A 233 -27.37 -2.59 2.60
N SER A 234 -27.99 -2.03 3.64
CA SER A 234 -27.56 -0.77 4.26
C SER A 234 -26.19 -0.89 4.96
N SER A 235 -25.95 -2.01 5.64
CA SER A 235 -24.68 -2.31 6.30
C SER A 235 -23.54 -2.46 5.28
N ALA A 236 -23.80 -3.20 4.19
CA ALA A 236 -22.84 -3.37 3.10
C ALA A 236 -22.46 -2.03 2.43
N LEU A 237 -23.43 -1.13 2.24
CA LEU A 237 -23.18 0.21 1.71
C LEU A 237 -22.30 1.06 2.65
N GLY A 238 -22.59 1.05 3.95
CA GLY A 238 -21.83 1.79 4.96
C GLY A 238 -20.36 1.36 5.03
N GLU A 239 -20.10 0.05 5.05
CA GLU A 239 -18.73 -0.48 5.05
C GLU A 239 -18.00 -0.19 3.73
N HIS A 240 -18.67 -0.31 2.59
CA HIS A 240 -18.07 0.07 1.30
C HIS A 240 -17.68 1.56 1.27
N GLN A 241 -18.55 2.46 1.77
CA GLN A 241 -18.25 3.90 1.85
C GLN A 241 -17.04 4.19 2.74
N LYS A 242 -16.91 3.48 3.87
CA LYS A 242 -15.76 3.59 4.78
C LYS A 242 -14.45 3.17 4.11
N ILE A 243 -14.46 2.07 3.35
CA ILE A 243 -13.32 1.62 2.56
C ILE A 243 -12.96 2.65 1.49
N ARG A 244 -13.94 3.13 0.72
CA ARG A 244 -13.73 4.16 -0.31
C ARG A 244 -13.16 5.45 0.27
N ARG A 245 -13.62 5.88 1.45
CA ARG A 245 -13.07 7.04 2.16
C ARG A 245 -11.61 6.83 2.54
N ASN A 246 -11.25 5.66 3.08
CA ASN A 246 -9.87 5.33 3.41
C ASN A 246 -8.98 5.31 2.15
N LEU A 247 -9.43 4.69 1.06
CA LEU A 247 -8.72 4.69 -0.22
C LEU A 247 -8.51 6.10 -0.77
N ARG A 248 -9.52 6.97 -0.70
CA ARG A 248 -9.41 8.37 -1.13
C ARG A 248 -8.40 9.14 -0.29
N ILE A 249 -8.38 8.91 1.03
CA ILE A 249 -7.40 9.52 1.93
C ILE A 249 -5.98 9.06 1.58
N VAL A 250 -5.77 7.76 1.38
CA VAL A 250 -4.47 7.20 0.95
C VAL A 250 -4.05 7.82 -0.38
N SER A 251 -4.92 7.76 -1.38
CA SER A 251 -4.65 8.30 -2.71
C SER A 251 -4.27 9.78 -2.66
N HIS A 252 -5.01 10.59 -1.91
CA HIS A 252 -4.73 12.01 -1.75
C HIS A 252 -3.38 12.28 -1.08
N ARG A 253 -2.95 11.46 -0.12
CA ARG A 253 -1.66 11.60 0.57
C ARG A 253 -0.48 11.33 -0.35
N PHE A 254 -0.59 10.30 -1.20
CA PHE A 254 0.51 9.83 -2.04
C PHE A 254 0.49 10.36 -3.48
N ARG A 255 -0.62 10.95 -3.96
CA ARG A 255 -0.74 11.41 -5.37
C ARG A 255 0.40 12.31 -5.83
N ARG A 256 0.82 13.25 -4.98
CA ARG A 256 1.91 14.17 -5.31
C ARG A 256 3.24 13.42 -5.42
N PHE A 257 3.51 12.52 -4.48
CA PHE A 257 4.73 11.71 -4.48
C PHE A 257 4.79 10.79 -5.70
N ILE A 258 3.71 10.06 -6.01
CA ILE A 258 3.66 9.13 -7.15
C ILE A 258 3.86 9.87 -8.46
N LEU A 259 3.20 11.01 -8.66
CA LEU A 259 3.34 11.79 -9.89
C LEU A 259 4.70 12.44 -10.03
N LEU A 260 5.22 13.07 -8.97
CA LEU A 260 6.56 13.66 -9.01
C LEU A 260 7.60 12.58 -9.28
N SER A 261 7.48 11.42 -8.63
CA SER A 261 8.40 10.30 -8.86
C SER A 261 8.32 9.78 -10.28
N LEU A 262 7.10 9.64 -10.85
CA LEU A 262 6.91 9.23 -12.24
C LEU A 262 7.59 10.21 -13.20
N ILE A 263 7.27 11.51 -13.09
CA ILE A 263 7.83 12.56 -13.95
C ILE A 263 9.35 12.59 -13.86
N LEU A 264 9.90 12.48 -12.65
CA LEU A 264 11.35 12.48 -12.44
C LEU A 264 12.01 11.22 -12.98
N VAL A 265 11.41 10.04 -12.81
CA VAL A 265 11.96 8.81 -13.39
C VAL A 265 11.99 8.96 -14.91
N THR A 266 10.89 9.36 -15.53
CA THR A 266 10.86 9.58 -16.99
C THR A 266 11.88 10.63 -17.44
N ALA A 267 11.99 11.76 -16.73
CA ALA A 267 12.98 12.80 -17.04
C ALA A 267 14.42 12.30 -16.91
N THR A 268 14.72 11.53 -15.86
CA THR A 268 16.07 10.98 -15.65
C THR A 268 16.43 9.92 -16.67
N GLN A 269 15.50 9.03 -17.05
CA GLN A 269 15.71 8.07 -18.13
C GLN A 269 15.92 8.76 -19.48
N PHE A 270 15.13 9.80 -19.76
CA PHE A 270 15.26 10.59 -20.97
C PHE A 270 16.60 11.33 -21.02
N MET A 271 17.03 11.96 -19.92
CA MET A 271 18.33 12.62 -19.81
C MET A 271 19.48 11.62 -19.95
N ALA A 272 19.40 10.47 -19.28
CA ALA A 272 20.38 9.40 -19.37
C ALA A 272 20.57 8.92 -20.82
N LEU A 273 19.46 8.73 -21.53
CA LEU A 273 19.48 8.32 -22.92
C LEU A 273 20.07 9.42 -23.82
N LEU A 274 19.64 10.68 -23.67
CA LEU A 274 20.19 11.82 -24.40
C LEU A 274 21.70 11.97 -24.23
N THR A 275 22.20 11.85 -23.00
CA THR A 275 23.64 11.99 -22.72
C THR A 275 24.43 10.83 -23.31
N THR A 276 23.89 9.61 -23.23
CA THR A 276 24.52 8.41 -23.82
C THR A 276 24.56 8.51 -25.34
N THR A 277 23.48 9.01 -25.96
CA THR A 277 23.38 9.21 -27.41
C THR A 277 24.35 10.26 -27.95
N ARG A 278 24.57 11.37 -27.22
CA ARG A 278 25.49 12.45 -27.65
C ARG A 278 26.95 12.05 -27.56
N ALA A 279 27.29 11.11 -26.68
CA ALA A 279 28.64 10.57 -26.56
C ALA A 279 28.89 9.54 -27.68
N SER A 280 29.18 10.01 -28.89
CA SER A 280 29.47 9.18 -30.08
C SER A 280 30.81 8.41 -30.02
N VAL A 281 31.32 8.11 -28.82
CA VAL A 281 32.63 7.48 -28.56
C VAL A 281 32.44 6.31 -27.61
N ALA A 282 33.32 5.29 -27.72
CA ALA A 282 33.33 4.05 -26.94
C ALA A 282 32.94 4.28 -25.47
N VAL A 283 31.71 3.89 -25.12
CA VAL A 283 31.17 4.09 -23.78
C VAL A 283 31.81 3.07 -22.86
N ASN A 284 32.62 3.53 -21.90
CA ASN A 284 33.18 2.65 -20.89
C ASN A 284 32.04 2.01 -20.08
N ILE A 285 32.00 0.68 -20.03
CA ILE A 285 30.99 -0.12 -19.31
C ILE A 285 30.86 0.35 -17.85
N TYR A 286 31.96 0.81 -17.26
CA TYR A 286 32.04 1.31 -15.89
C TYR A 286 31.29 2.64 -15.67
N GLU A 287 31.31 3.56 -16.63
CA GLU A 287 30.63 4.87 -16.51
C GLU A 287 29.12 4.73 -16.73
N VAL A 288 28.72 3.85 -17.65
CA VAL A 288 27.30 3.54 -17.92
C VAL A 288 26.68 2.73 -16.78
N GLY A 289 27.49 1.92 -16.09
CA GLY A 289 27.05 1.06 -14.99
C GLY A 289 26.41 1.82 -13.83
N GLU A 290 27.01 2.92 -13.37
CA GLU A 290 26.47 3.75 -12.28
C GLU A 290 25.10 4.35 -12.64
N LEU A 291 25.01 4.90 -13.85
CA LEU A 291 23.76 5.45 -14.38
C LEU A 291 22.68 4.38 -14.48
N ALA A 292 23.02 3.20 -15.00
CA ALA A 292 22.10 2.07 -15.16
C ALA A 292 21.62 1.50 -13.82
N LEU A 293 22.51 1.37 -12.82
CA LEU A 293 22.15 0.87 -11.49
C LEU A 293 21.22 1.84 -10.76
N CYS A 294 21.55 3.14 -10.81
CA CYS A 294 20.69 4.20 -10.28
C CYS A 294 19.31 4.16 -10.93
N SER A 295 19.26 4.14 -12.26
CA SER A 295 18.02 4.18 -13.03
C SER A 295 17.15 2.94 -12.79
N LEU A 296 17.76 1.75 -12.69
CA LEU A 296 17.10 0.49 -12.36
C LEU A 296 16.45 0.53 -10.97
N SER A 297 17.16 1.08 -9.97
CA SER A 297 16.65 1.19 -8.60
C SER A 297 15.43 2.11 -8.51
N LEU A 298 15.47 3.26 -9.20
CA LEU A 298 14.41 4.26 -9.23
C LEU A 298 13.17 3.73 -9.96
N VAL A 299 13.35 3.16 -11.16
CA VAL A 299 12.26 2.54 -11.94
C VAL A 299 11.60 1.43 -11.14
N THR A 300 12.39 0.56 -10.50
CA THR A 300 11.82 -0.55 -9.73
C THR A 300 11.00 -0.04 -8.55
N GLY A 301 11.45 1.00 -7.85
CA GLY A 301 10.67 1.62 -6.77
C GLY A 301 9.33 2.18 -7.25
N VAL A 302 9.32 2.93 -8.35
CA VAL A 302 8.08 3.46 -8.95
C VAL A 302 7.19 2.34 -9.45
N PHE A 303 7.73 1.36 -10.16
CA PHE A 303 6.98 0.22 -10.68
C PHE A 303 6.27 -0.56 -9.57
N ILE A 304 6.93 -0.79 -8.44
CA ILE A 304 6.33 -1.44 -7.27
C ILE A 304 5.16 -0.63 -6.72
N CYS A 305 5.29 0.70 -6.67
CA CYS A 305 4.20 1.58 -6.27
C CYS A 305 3.02 1.47 -7.25
N LEU A 306 3.28 1.64 -8.55
CA LEU A 306 2.23 1.57 -9.57
C LEU A 306 1.50 0.22 -9.57
N ARG A 307 2.25 -0.89 -9.51
CA ARG A 307 1.66 -2.23 -9.45
C ARG A 307 0.79 -2.44 -8.21
N SER A 308 1.22 -1.89 -7.06
CA SER A 308 0.43 -1.96 -5.83
C SER A 308 -0.87 -1.16 -5.95
N ALA A 309 -0.82 -0.01 -6.63
CA ALA A 309 -2.00 0.82 -6.89
C ALA A 309 -2.99 0.11 -7.82
N THR A 310 -2.51 -0.39 -8.96
CA THR A 310 -3.30 -1.14 -9.94
C THR A 310 -3.94 -2.39 -9.34
N LYS A 311 -3.23 -3.10 -8.44
CA LYS A 311 -3.77 -4.28 -7.76
C LYS A 311 -5.02 -3.95 -6.94
N ILE A 312 -5.01 -2.83 -6.22
CA ILE A 312 -6.16 -2.38 -5.42
C ILE A 312 -7.33 -2.00 -6.31
N THR A 313 -7.08 -1.22 -7.37
CA THR A 313 -8.12 -0.80 -8.31
C THR A 313 -8.78 -2.01 -8.96
N HIS A 314 -8.00 -3.01 -9.38
CA HIS A 314 -8.53 -4.26 -9.94
C HIS A 314 -9.37 -5.04 -8.92
N LYS A 315 -8.89 -5.17 -7.67
CA LYS A 315 -9.62 -5.86 -6.62
C LYS A 315 -10.94 -5.14 -6.30
N ALA A 316 -10.95 -3.81 -6.28
CA ALA A 316 -12.15 -3.02 -6.07
C ALA A 316 -13.17 -3.16 -7.22
N GLN A 317 -12.71 -3.28 -8.46
CA GLN A 317 -13.57 -3.63 -9.60
C GLN A 317 -14.17 -5.03 -9.45
N SER A 318 -13.38 -6.01 -8.97
CA SER A 318 -13.86 -7.38 -8.73
C SER A 318 -14.98 -7.45 -7.67
N VAL A 319 -14.98 -6.56 -6.68
CA VAL A 319 -16.07 -6.45 -5.70
C VAL A 319 -17.37 -5.99 -6.36
N THR A 320 -17.28 -5.07 -7.32
CA THR A 320 -18.44 -4.57 -8.06
C THR A 320 -19.06 -5.68 -8.91
N SER A 321 -18.23 -6.46 -9.61
CA SER A 321 -18.72 -7.63 -10.38
C SER A 321 -19.30 -8.72 -9.49
N LEU A 322 -18.74 -8.91 -8.29
CA LEU A 322 -19.29 -9.85 -7.31
C LEU A 322 -20.67 -9.41 -6.83
N ALA A 323 -20.86 -8.11 -6.58
CA ALA A 323 -22.15 -7.55 -6.22
C ALA A 323 -23.21 -7.72 -7.32
N ALA A 324 -22.83 -7.50 -8.58
CA ALA A 324 -23.70 -7.76 -9.72
C ALA A 324 -24.10 -9.24 -9.81
N LYS A 325 -23.13 -10.16 -9.67
CA LYS A 325 -23.41 -11.61 -9.66
C LYS A 325 -24.34 -12.01 -8.51
N TRP A 326 -24.09 -11.50 -7.32
CA TRP A 326 -24.93 -11.75 -6.15
C TRP A 326 -26.37 -11.28 -6.37
N ASN A 327 -26.56 -10.08 -6.92
CA ASN A 327 -27.90 -9.56 -7.22
C ASN A 327 -28.64 -10.44 -8.24
N VAL A 328 -27.95 -10.93 -9.27
CA VAL A 328 -28.54 -11.86 -10.26
C VAL A 328 -28.94 -13.17 -9.59
N CYS A 329 -28.03 -13.83 -8.87
CA CYS A 329 -28.33 -15.09 -8.18
C CYS A 329 -29.51 -14.95 -7.22
N ALA A 330 -29.48 -13.91 -6.38
CA ALA A 330 -30.53 -13.69 -5.39
C ALA A 330 -31.88 -13.26 -5.99
N THR A 331 -31.89 -12.85 -7.27
CA THR A 331 -33.12 -12.58 -8.04
C THR A 331 -33.64 -13.86 -8.69
N VAL A 332 -32.77 -14.71 -9.25
CA VAL A 332 -33.17 -16.02 -9.78
C VAL A 332 -33.73 -16.91 -8.67
N ASP A 333 -33.06 -17.01 -7.52
CA ASP A 333 -33.54 -17.80 -6.38
C ASP A 333 -34.91 -17.34 -5.86
N SER A 334 -35.24 -16.05 -6.01
CA SER A 334 -36.56 -15.53 -5.62
C SER A 334 -37.70 -15.94 -6.55
N PHE A 335 -37.39 -16.30 -7.80
CA PHE A 335 -38.36 -16.85 -8.76
C PHE A 335 -38.56 -18.36 -8.59
N ASP A 336 -37.49 -19.11 -8.27
CA ASP A 336 -37.60 -20.55 -7.97
C ASP A 336 -38.52 -20.83 -6.76
N HIS A 337 -38.61 -19.88 -5.81
CA HIS A 337 -39.53 -20.00 -4.68
C HIS A 337 -40.99 -19.74 -5.05
N LEU A 338 -41.26 -19.01 -6.15
CA LEU A 338 -42.61 -18.72 -6.63
C LEU A 338 -43.16 -19.87 -7.49
N ASP A 339 -42.30 -20.57 -8.24
CA ASP A 339 -42.71 -21.69 -9.10
C ASP A 339 -43.02 -23.00 -8.31
N GLY A 340 -42.71 -23.03 -7.01
CA GLY A 340 -43.05 -24.14 -6.11
C GLY A 340 -44.44 -24.05 -5.46
N GLU A 341 -45.11 -22.90 -5.52
CA GLU A 341 -46.44 -22.70 -4.93
C GLU A 341 -47.53 -22.85 -5.99
N THR A 342 -47.93 -24.10 -6.25
CA THR A 342 -49.25 -24.35 -6.83
C THR A 342 -50.28 -24.01 -5.75
N PRO A 343 -51.24 -23.08 -5.97
CA PRO A 343 -52.23 -22.74 -4.95
C PRO A 343 -53.29 -23.85 -4.88
N THR A 344 -53.08 -24.86 -4.05
CA THR A 344 -54.18 -25.67 -3.48
C THR A 344 -53.81 -26.20 -2.09
N GLY A 345 -54.28 -25.46 -1.08
CA GLY A 345 -54.52 -25.78 0.33
C GLY A 345 -53.91 -27.02 0.98
N SER A 346 -52.99 -26.78 1.93
CA SER A 346 -53.04 -27.40 3.25
C SER A 346 -52.22 -26.58 4.24
N MET A 347 -52.88 -26.13 5.30
CA MET A 347 -52.31 -25.47 6.47
C MET A 347 -51.16 -26.30 7.04
N ILE A 348 -49.94 -25.74 7.13
CA ILE A 348 -49.04 -25.99 8.28
C ILE A 348 -48.33 -24.69 8.61
N GLU A 349 -48.78 -24.13 9.71
CA GLU A 349 -48.22 -23.07 10.52
C GLU A 349 -46.73 -23.32 10.84
N SER A 350 -45.87 -22.33 10.58
CA SER A 350 -44.56 -22.25 11.24
C SER A 350 -44.43 -20.87 11.88
N GLN A 351 -44.73 -20.84 13.17
CA GLN A 351 -44.59 -19.69 14.02
C GLN A 351 -43.10 -19.36 14.20
N VAL A 352 -42.70 -18.13 13.88
CA VAL A 352 -41.47 -17.52 14.39
C VAL A 352 -41.89 -16.34 15.26
N SER A 353 -41.87 -16.59 16.56
CA SER A 353 -42.07 -15.63 17.64
C SER A 353 -40.93 -14.58 17.67
N PRO A 354 -41.25 -13.30 17.93
CA PRO A 354 -40.35 -12.39 18.65
C PRO A 354 -40.82 -12.25 20.10
N CYS A 355 -39.93 -12.59 21.02
CA CYS A 355 -40.08 -12.45 22.46
C CYS A 355 -39.90 -10.98 22.88
N GLY A 356 -40.75 -10.44 23.77
CA GLY A 356 -40.51 -9.12 24.38
C GLY A 356 -41.66 -8.43 25.14
N ASN A 357 -42.07 -9.02 26.28
CA ASN A 357 -42.54 -8.41 27.54
C ASN A 357 -43.67 -7.34 27.61
N ALA A 358 -44.75 -7.78 28.27
CA ALA A 358 -45.44 -7.18 29.44
C ALA A 358 -46.14 -5.81 29.32
N MET A 359 -47.48 -5.80 29.40
CA MET A 359 -48.24 -5.33 30.58
C MET A 359 -49.73 -5.67 30.39
N ASP A 360 -50.30 -6.22 31.46
CA ASP A 360 -51.69 -6.63 31.67
C ASP A 360 -52.57 -5.42 32.00
N THR A 361 -53.72 -5.23 31.35
CA THR A 361 -54.96 -4.71 31.99
C THR A 361 -56.17 -4.97 31.09
N SER A 362 -57.22 -5.50 31.69
CA SER A 362 -58.58 -5.69 31.18
C SER A 362 -59.32 -4.37 30.91
N ASP A 363 -60.24 -4.38 29.95
CA ASP A 363 -61.68 -4.20 30.20
C ASP A 363 -62.47 -4.20 28.87
N ASP A 364 -63.66 -4.81 28.94
CA ASP A 364 -64.67 -4.91 27.88
C ASP A 364 -65.24 -3.53 27.48
N GLU A 365 -65.54 -3.32 26.21
CA GLU A 365 -66.76 -2.63 25.73
C GLU A 365 -66.91 -2.83 24.22
N GLU A 366 -68.14 -3.18 23.81
CA GLU A 366 -68.56 -3.39 22.43
C GLU A 366 -68.64 -2.05 21.69
N GLY A 367 -68.06 -1.99 20.48
CA GLY A 367 -68.08 -0.79 19.65
C GLY A 367 -67.82 -1.13 18.18
N GLU A 368 -68.91 -1.35 17.44
CA GLU A 368 -68.96 -1.45 15.99
C GLU A 368 -68.46 -0.13 15.36
N GLY A 369 -67.30 -0.17 14.68
CA GLY A 369 -66.62 1.01 14.17
C GLY A 369 -65.40 0.69 13.31
N ASP A 370 -65.70 0.34 12.07
CA ASP A 370 -64.85 0.30 10.86
C ASP A 370 -63.64 1.26 10.90
N ASP A 371 -62.42 0.74 11.15
CA ASP A 371 -61.14 1.27 10.61
C ASP A 371 -59.99 0.27 10.85
N ASP A 372 -60.05 -0.90 10.19
CA ASP A 372 -58.94 -1.86 10.10
C ASP A 372 -57.82 -1.31 9.18
N LEU A 373 -57.10 -0.29 9.65
CA LEU A 373 -55.81 0.14 9.11
C LEU A 373 -54.66 -0.56 9.85
N ASP A 374 -54.67 -1.89 9.90
CA ASP A 374 -53.48 -2.68 10.23
C ASP A 374 -52.97 -3.45 8.99
N ASN A 375 -52.46 -2.69 8.02
CA ASN A 375 -51.72 -3.22 6.87
C ASN A 375 -50.27 -3.59 7.27
N THR A 376 -50.08 -4.39 8.32
CA THR A 376 -48.77 -4.93 8.73
C THR A 376 -48.40 -6.23 8.00
N LYS A 377 -49.31 -6.81 7.21
CA LYS A 377 -49.00 -7.95 6.33
C LYS A 377 -48.52 -7.47 4.96
N ILE A 378 -47.23 -7.14 4.87
CA ILE A 378 -46.56 -6.94 3.58
C ILE A 378 -46.70 -8.24 2.77
N HIS A 379 -47.49 -8.23 1.69
CA HIS A 379 -47.66 -9.36 0.79
C HIS A 379 -46.28 -9.83 0.26
N PRO A 380 -46.00 -11.14 0.16
CA PRO A 380 -44.67 -11.67 -0.23
C PRO A 380 -44.15 -11.11 -1.56
N ILE A 381 -45.05 -10.80 -2.50
CA ILE A 381 -44.74 -10.15 -3.79
C ILE A 381 -44.18 -8.73 -3.59
N TYR A 382 -44.71 -7.97 -2.62
CA TYR A 382 -44.29 -6.61 -2.32
C TYR A 382 -42.96 -6.60 -1.55
N ALA A 383 -42.75 -7.57 -0.64
CA ALA A 383 -41.50 -7.77 0.06
C ALA A 383 -40.34 -8.13 -0.90
N ASN A 384 -40.59 -9.02 -1.87
CA ASN A 384 -39.62 -9.39 -2.91
C ASN A 384 -39.30 -8.23 -3.86
N THR A 385 -40.28 -7.38 -4.17
CA THR A 385 -40.07 -6.19 -5.00
C THR A 385 -39.21 -5.15 -4.27
N ILE A 386 -39.47 -4.89 -2.98
CA ILE A 386 -38.67 -3.97 -2.16
C ILE A 386 -37.24 -4.48 -1.96
N SER A 387 -37.06 -5.79 -1.72
CA SER A 387 -35.73 -6.39 -1.57
C SER A 387 -34.93 -6.29 -2.87
N TYR A 388 -35.57 -6.58 -4.02
CA TYR A 388 -34.97 -6.39 -5.34
C TYR A 388 -34.54 -4.94 -5.58
N GLN A 389 -35.43 -3.96 -5.33
CA GLN A 389 -35.10 -2.53 -5.51
C GLN A 389 -33.90 -2.09 -4.66
N LYS A 390 -33.81 -2.56 -3.41
CA LYS A 390 -32.66 -2.28 -2.53
C LYS A 390 -31.37 -2.88 -3.08
N ARG A 391 -31.38 -4.14 -3.52
CA ARG A 391 -30.19 -4.81 -4.10
C ARG A 391 -29.75 -4.15 -5.40
N GLN A 392 -30.69 -3.83 -6.29
CA GLN A 392 -30.42 -3.16 -7.55
C GLN A 392 -29.83 -1.76 -7.32
N ALA A 393 -30.38 -0.98 -6.38
CA ALA A 393 -29.85 0.32 -6.02
C ALA A 393 -28.40 0.25 -5.50
N LEU A 394 -28.06 -0.80 -4.72
CA LEU A 394 -26.69 -1.04 -4.26
C LEU A 394 -25.74 -1.37 -5.42
N VAL A 395 -26.15 -2.25 -6.33
CA VAL A 395 -25.34 -2.60 -7.51
C VAL A 395 -25.09 -1.38 -8.38
N THR A 396 -26.15 -0.63 -8.72
CA THR A 396 -26.04 0.62 -9.49
C THR A 396 -25.15 1.64 -8.77
N TYR A 397 -25.23 1.74 -7.44
CA TYR A 397 -24.32 2.57 -6.67
C TYR A 397 -22.86 2.11 -6.85
N LEU A 398 -22.56 0.82 -6.70
CA LEU A 398 -21.20 0.28 -6.80
C LEU A 398 -20.62 0.45 -8.21
N GLU A 399 -21.42 0.22 -9.24
CA GLU A 399 -21.04 0.40 -10.66
C GLU A 399 -20.68 1.86 -10.97
N ASN A 400 -21.51 2.81 -10.50
CA ASN A 400 -21.29 4.23 -10.72
C ASN A 400 -20.20 4.81 -9.81
N ASN A 401 -19.89 4.15 -8.69
CA ASN A 401 -18.93 4.63 -7.69
C ASN A 401 -17.70 3.74 -7.61
N LYS A 402 -16.98 3.61 -8.73
CA LYS A 402 -15.71 2.88 -8.82
C LYS A 402 -14.80 3.20 -7.63
N ALA A 403 -14.54 2.19 -6.80
CA ALA A 403 -13.57 2.24 -5.74
C ALA A 403 -12.18 1.93 -6.32
N GLY A 404 -11.14 2.66 -5.89
CA GLY A 404 -9.79 2.50 -6.42
C GLY A 404 -8.88 3.65 -6.02
N ILE A 405 -7.59 3.50 -6.31
CA ILE A 405 -6.61 4.58 -6.14
C ILE A 405 -6.74 5.52 -7.34
N THR A 406 -6.95 6.81 -7.06
CA THR A 406 -7.16 7.86 -8.06
C THR A 406 -6.13 8.96 -7.94
N VAL A 407 -5.47 9.26 -9.05
CA VAL A 407 -4.44 10.30 -9.16
C VAL A 407 -5.01 11.42 -10.04
N TYR A 408 -5.34 12.56 -9.41
CA TYR A 408 -6.01 13.71 -10.05
C TYR A 408 -7.21 13.36 -10.94
N GLY A 409 -8.09 12.48 -10.44
CA GLY A 409 -9.32 12.09 -11.15
C GLY A 409 -9.15 10.87 -12.06
N PHE A 410 -7.93 10.49 -12.41
CA PHE A 410 -7.65 9.27 -13.16
C PHE A 410 -7.50 8.07 -12.23
N LEU A 411 -8.20 6.98 -12.52
CA LEU A 411 -8.05 5.71 -11.82
C LEU A 411 -6.73 5.06 -12.24
N VAL A 412 -5.91 4.66 -11.27
CA VAL A 412 -4.69 3.90 -11.54
C VAL A 412 -5.07 2.45 -11.78
N ASP A 413 -5.36 2.11 -13.03
CA ASP A 413 -5.75 0.77 -13.48
C ASP A 413 -4.65 0.12 -14.34
N ARG A 414 -4.96 -1.02 -14.98
CA ARG A 414 -4.00 -1.71 -15.87
C ARG A 414 -3.75 -0.90 -17.14
N SER A 415 -4.80 -0.28 -17.68
CA SER A 415 -4.72 0.54 -18.88
C SER A 415 -3.77 1.71 -18.68
N TRP A 416 -3.88 2.42 -17.56
CA TRP A 416 -3.00 3.54 -17.22
C TRP A 416 -1.53 3.12 -17.10
N LEU A 417 -1.25 1.95 -16.51
CA LEU A 417 0.10 1.38 -16.46
C LEU A 417 0.62 1.10 -17.87
N HIS A 418 -0.19 0.47 -18.74
CA HIS A 418 0.17 0.24 -20.14
C HIS A 418 0.37 1.54 -20.91
N THR A 419 -0.42 2.58 -20.65
CA THR A 419 -0.25 3.91 -21.25
C THR A 419 1.07 4.54 -20.85
N ILE A 420 1.45 4.47 -19.56
CA ILE A 420 2.77 4.96 -19.11
C ILE A 420 3.89 4.23 -19.83
N PHE A 421 3.83 2.89 -19.84
CA PHE A 421 4.83 2.09 -20.53
C PHE A 421 4.89 2.42 -22.02
N GLY A 422 3.74 2.62 -22.67
CA GLY A 422 3.66 3.04 -24.07
C GLY A 422 4.26 4.42 -24.32
N ILE A 423 4.03 5.38 -23.42
CA ILE A 423 4.63 6.72 -23.50
C ILE A 423 6.15 6.64 -23.33
N GLU A 424 6.64 5.89 -22.34
CA GLU A 424 8.07 5.70 -22.12
C GLU A 424 8.72 5.02 -23.34
N LEU A 425 8.13 3.94 -23.86
CA LEU A 425 8.60 3.27 -25.07
C LEU A 425 8.59 4.19 -26.29
N ALA A 426 7.54 4.99 -26.47
CA ALA A 426 7.45 5.95 -27.57
C ALA A 426 8.54 7.03 -27.47
N LEU A 427 8.84 7.53 -26.26
CA LEU A 427 9.93 8.47 -26.02
C LEU A 427 11.29 7.84 -26.37
N LEU A 428 11.52 6.59 -25.95
CA LEU A 428 12.74 5.83 -26.29
C LEU A 428 12.90 5.66 -27.81
N LEU A 429 11.83 5.20 -28.49
CA LEU A 429 11.84 4.99 -29.94
C LEU A 429 11.99 6.30 -30.72
N TRP A 430 11.33 7.37 -30.26
CA TRP A 430 11.47 8.69 -30.87
C TRP A 430 12.91 9.20 -30.78
N LEU A 431 13.57 9.03 -29.64
CA LEU A 431 14.95 9.42 -29.49
C LEU A 431 15.89 8.56 -30.35
N LEU A 432 15.66 7.25 -30.38
CA LEU A 432 16.43 6.33 -31.22
C LEU A 432 16.33 6.71 -32.71
N ASN A 433 15.12 7.04 -33.19
CA ASN A 433 14.91 7.53 -34.55
C ASN A 433 15.68 8.83 -34.83
N LYS A 434 15.65 9.80 -33.91
CA LYS A 434 16.42 11.03 -34.04
C LYS A 434 17.93 10.78 -34.05
N THR A 435 18.40 9.79 -33.31
CA THR A 435 19.81 9.40 -33.27
C THR A 435 20.26 8.80 -34.60
N ILE A 436 19.51 7.84 -35.12
CA ILE A 436 19.82 7.17 -36.39
C ILE A 436 19.80 8.17 -37.54
N GLY A 437 18.83 9.08 -37.57
CA GLY A 437 18.77 10.15 -38.59
C GLY A 437 19.84 11.25 -38.46
N ILE A 438 20.65 11.25 -37.40
CA ILE A 438 21.83 12.13 -37.26
C ILE A 438 23.11 11.38 -37.69
N LEU A 439 23.11 10.05 -37.60
CA LEU A 439 24.22 9.19 -38.04
C LEU A 439 24.18 8.83 -39.54
N ALA A 440 23.00 8.88 -40.15
CA ALA A 440 22.77 8.73 -41.60
C ALA A 440 22.83 10.09 -42.29
#